data_AF-A0A413ZX18-F1
#
_entry.id   AF-A0A413ZX18-F1
#
_cell.length_a   1.000
_cell.length_b   1.000
_cell.length_c   1.000
_cell.angle_alpha   90.00
_cell.angle_beta   90.00
_cell.angle_gamma   90.00
#
_symmetry.space_group_name_H-M   'P 1'
#
loop_
_entity.id
_entity.type
_entity.pdbx_description
1 polymer ?
#
loop_
_entity_poly.entity_id
_entity_poly.type
_entity_poly.pdbx_seq_one_letter_code
_entity_poly.pdbx_strand_id
1 'polypeptide(L)'
;MKNEQTAVIKDMEFLLNELHKEWERPGEVKSSVSIPYEKVEEISRKLNVIVYETQQSADSDGLAFKQSIAKSKQCYVLLRIMRKIVKGKGKCDRQAVDAEFVIELDGEESKLFKEMFAELLK
;
A
#
# COMPACT_ATOMS: atom_id res chain seq x y z
N MET A 1 -2.09 37.96 -8.44
CA MET A 1 -3.12 37.14 -7.77
C MET A 1 -3.57 35.92 -8.58
N LYS A 2 -4.40 36.02 -9.64
CA LYS A 2 -4.86 34.80 -10.38
C LYS A 2 -3.70 33.99 -10.99
N ASN A 3 -2.73 34.66 -11.62
CA ASN A 3 -1.59 33.97 -12.26
C ASN A 3 -0.65 33.29 -11.24
N GLU A 4 -0.48 33.87 -10.04
CA GLU A 4 0.36 33.29 -8.98
C GLU A 4 -0.31 32.08 -8.35
N GLN A 5 -1.63 32.10 -8.12
CA GLN A 5 -2.36 30.93 -7.65
C GLN A 5 -2.28 29.77 -8.64
N THR A 6 -2.39 30.05 -9.95
CA THR A 6 -2.22 29.02 -10.99
C THR A 6 -0.79 28.45 -11.03
N ALA A 7 0.24 29.26 -10.79
CA ALA A 7 1.62 28.78 -10.72
C ALA A 7 1.81 27.86 -9.50
N VAL A 8 1.34 28.27 -8.32
CA VAL A 8 1.43 27.47 -7.08
C VAL A 8 0.72 26.12 -7.23
N ILE A 9 -0.46 26.09 -7.87
CA ILE A 9 -1.19 24.84 -8.11
C ILE A 9 -0.37 23.89 -9.00
N LYS A 10 0.23 24.40 -10.09
CA LYS A 10 1.06 23.59 -10.99
C LYS A 10 2.31 23.05 -10.30
N ASP A 11 2.95 23.85 -9.46
CA ASP A 11 4.12 23.43 -8.68
C ASP A 11 3.73 22.33 -7.68
N MET A 12 2.54 22.44 -7.06
CA MET A 12 1.99 21.39 -6.19
C MET A 12 1.67 20.10 -6.95
N GLU A 13 1.05 20.19 -8.12
CA GLU A 13 0.79 19.03 -8.99
C GLU A 13 2.09 18.31 -9.38
N PHE A 14 3.12 19.08 -9.73
CA PHE A 14 4.45 18.53 -10.01
C PHE A 14 5.03 17.81 -8.79
N LEU A 15 5.00 18.44 -7.61
CA LEU A 15 5.53 17.86 -6.37
C LEU A 15 4.80 16.57 -5.98
N LEU A 16 3.48 16.53 -6.13
CA LEU A 16 2.67 15.32 -5.90
C LEU A 16 3.08 14.19 -6.86
N ASN A 17 3.30 14.50 -8.14
CA ASN A 17 3.75 13.50 -9.12
C ASN A 17 5.14 12.94 -8.79
N GLU A 18 6.08 13.78 -8.36
CA GLU A 18 7.40 13.32 -7.93
C GLU A 18 7.30 12.45 -6.67
N LEU A 19 6.46 12.83 -5.69
CA LEU A 19 6.20 12.02 -4.50
C LEU A 19 5.60 10.66 -4.86
N HIS A 20 4.65 10.60 -5.79
CA HIS A 20 4.05 9.33 -6.25
C HIS A 20 5.11 8.39 -6.85
N LYS A 21 6.03 8.92 -7.65
CA LYS A 21 7.15 8.13 -8.21
C LYS A 21 8.06 7.60 -7.11
N GLU A 22 8.40 8.43 -6.13
CA GLU A 22 9.24 8.01 -5.00
C GLU A 22 8.53 6.96 -4.13
N TRP A 23 7.23 7.12 -3.86
CA TRP A 23 6.45 6.14 -3.10
C TRP A 23 6.16 4.85 -3.87
N GLU A 24 6.27 4.84 -5.19
CA GLU A 24 6.16 3.60 -5.95
C GLU A 24 7.44 2.75 -5.88
N ARG A 25 8.59 3.38 -5.64
CA ARG A 25 9.88 2.69 -5.52
C ARG A 25 9.95 1.91 -4.20
N PRO A 26 10.16 0.58 -4.24
CA PRO A 26 10.40 -0.19 -3.03
C PRO A 26 11.71 0.25 -2.37
N GLY A 27 11.72 0.25 -1.04
CA GLY A 27 12.94 0.44 -0.27
C GLY A 27 13.82 -0.81 -0.24
N GLU A 28 14.90 -0.75 0.54
CA GLU A 28 15.72 -1.91 0.88
C GLU A 28 14.86 -2.97 1.59
N VAL A 29 14.98 -4.23 1.18
CA VAL A 29 14.29 -5.35 1.82
C VAL A 29 14.77 -5.49 3.26
N LYS A 30 13.83 -5.49 4.23
CA LYS A 30 14.13 -5.62 5.66
C LYS A 30 13.58 -6.89 6.28
N SER A 31 12.56 -7.49 5.69
CA SER A 31 11.94 -8.70 6.21
C SER A 31 11.26 -9.49 5.13
N SER A 32 11.00 -10.77 5.39
CA SER A 32 10.19 -11.62 4.52
C SER A 32 9.06 -12.24 5.34
N VAL A 33 7.91 -12.45 4.70
CA VAL A 33 6.74 -13.06 5.33
C VAL A 33 6.26 -14.21 4.45
N SER A 34 6.04 -15.37 5.07
CA SER A 34 5.35 -16.49 4.41
C SER A 34 3.84 -16.29 4.52
N ILE A 35 3.14 -16.44 3.39
CA ILE A 35 1.69 -16.28 3.30
C ILE A 35 1.11 -17.62 2.83
N PRO A 36 0.25 -18.26 3.65
CA PRO A 36 -0.53 -19.41 3.21
C PRO A 36 -1.49 -19.02 2.10
N TYR A 37 -1.61 -19.85 1.07
CA TYR A 37 -2.46 -19.59 -0.09
C TYR A 37 -3.93 -19.36 0.30
N GLU A 38 -4.44 -20.11 1.26
CA GLU A 38 -5.80 -19.99 1.78
C GLU A 38 -6.10 -18.62 2.42
N LYS A 39 -5.10 -17.98 3.04
CA LYS A 39 -5.24 -16.67 3.69
C LYS A 39 -5.22 -15.52 2.69
N VAL A 40 -4.86 -15.76 1.43
CA VAL A 40 -4.74 -14.70 0.41
C VAL A 40 -6.08 -14.00 0.16
N GLU A 41 -7.19 -14.74 0.09
CA GLU A 41 -8.51 -14.14 -0.13
C GLU A 41 -8.98 -13.31 1.08
N GLU A 42 -8.61 -13.71 2.30
CA GLU A 42 -8.89 -12.96 3.52
C GLU A 42 -8.06 -11.68 3.59
N ILE A 43 -6.75 -11.77 3.35
CA ILE A 43 -5.85 -10.62 3.29
C ILE A 43 -6.28 -9.65 2.19
N SER A 44 -6.63 -10.15 1.00
CA SER A 44 -7.08 -9.32 -0.13
C SER A 44 -8.37 -8.57 0.19
N ARG A 45 -9.34 -9.23 0.84
CA ARG A 45 -10.58 -8.59 1.28
C ARG A 45 -10.31 -7.49 2.32
N LYS A 46 -9.52 -7.77 3.36
CA LYS A 46 -9.17 -6.77 4.38
C LYS A 46 -8.41 -5.60 3.78
N LEU A 47 -7.48 -5.85 2.86
CA LEU A 47 -6.71 -4.82 2.18
C LEU A 47 -7.61 -3.93 1.31
N ASN A 48 -8.55 -4.51 0.56
CA ASN A 48 -9.51 -3.73 -0.23
C ASN A 48 -10.39 -2.83 0.65
N VAL A 49 -10.85 -3.31 1.80
CA VAL A 49 -11.60 -2.50 2.78
C VAL A 49 -10.75 -1.33 3.27
N ILE A 50 -9.50 -1.59 3.69
CA ILE A 50 -8.60 -0.55 4.20
C ILE A 50 -8.29 0.50 3.13
N VAL A 51 -8.03 0.09 1.89
CA VAL A 51 -7.76 1.02 0.78
C VAL A 51 -8.99 1.88 0.52
N TYR A 52 -10.19 1.27 0.49
CA TYR A 52 -11.44 1.98 0.27
C TYR A 52 -11.75 2.98 1.39
N GLU A 53 -11.63 2.57 2.65
CA GLU A 53 -11.83 3.44 3.82
C GLU A 53 -10.78 4.56 3.88
N THR A 54 -9.53 4.26 3.55
CA THR A 54 -8.47 5.28 3.52
C THR A 54 -8.76 6.30 2.42
N GLN A 55 -9.21 5.87 1.24
CA GLN A 55 -9.58 6.77 0.15
C GLN A 55 -10.81 7.62 0.52
N GLN A 56 -11.89 7.01 1.04
CA GLN A 56 -13.05 7.76 1.53
C GLN A 56 -12.65 8.80 2.58
N SER A 57 -11.77 8.44 3.51
CA SER A 57 -11.30 9.38 4.51
C SER A 57 -10.52 10.52 3.86
N ALA A 58 -9.66 10.23 2.87
CA ALA A 58 -8.88 11.21 2.11
C ALA A 58 -9.77 12.20 1.34
N ASP A 59 -10.92 11.74 0.85
CA ASP A 59 -11.88 12.52 0.08
C ASP A 59 -12.89 13.29 0.96
N SER A 60 -12.83 13.14 2.29
CA SER A 60 -13.70 13.90 3.20
C SER A 60 -13.20 15.34 3.40
N ASP A 61 -14.12 16.31 3.37
CA ASP A 61 -13.88 17.78 3.38
C ASP A 61 -13.23 18.35 4.66
N GLY A 62 -12.59 17.52 5.50
CA GLY A 62 -12.03 17.92 6.79
C GLY A 62 -10.54 17.64 6.99
N LEU A 63 -9.84 17.03 6.03
CA LEU A 63 -8.43 16.70 6.20
C LEU A 63 -7.51 17.89 5.92
N ALA A 64 -6.61 18.17 6.86
CA ALA A 64 -5.50 19.06 6.58
C ALA A 64 -4.58 18.43 5.53
N PHE A 65 -4.02 19.26 4.63
CA PHE A 65 -3.11 18.81 3.56
C PHE A 65 -2.04 17.80 4.02
N LYS A 66 -1.42 18.03 5.19
CA LYS A 66 -0.43 17.11 5.78
C LYS A 66 -0.98 15.70 6.04
N GLN A 67 -2.23 15.61 6.48
CA GLN A 67 -2.90 14.33 6.72
C GLN A 67 -3.27 13.65 5.40
N SER A 68 -3.70 14.43 4.38
CA SER A 68 -3.96 13.90 3.04
C SER A 68 -2.69 13.29 2.43
N ILE A 69 -1.55 13.98 2.49
CA ILE A 69 -0.25 13.45 2.03
C ILE A 69 0.12 12.15 2.75
N ALA A 70 -0.04 12.11 4.08
CA ALA A 70 0.28 10.91 4.86
C ALA A 70 -0.61 9.72 4.47
N LYS A 71 -1.92 9.94 4.28
CA LYS A 71 -2.86 8.92 3.83
C LYS A 71 -2.57 8.45 2.41
N SER A 72 -2.27 9.36 1.48
CA SER A 72 -1.85 9.00 0.11
C SER A 72 -0.62 8.10 0.14
N LYS A 73 0.42 8.47 0.90
CA LYS A 73 1.62 7.62 1.04
C LYS A 73 1.27 6.23 1.58
N GLN A 74 0.42 6.15 2.61
CA GLN A 74 -0.02 4.87 3.17
C GLN A 74 -0.75 4.00 2.12
N CYS A 75 -1.63 4.58 1.29
CA CYS A 75 -2.27 3.90 0.17
C CYS A 75 -1.24 3.34 -0.82
N TYR A 76 -0.22 4.11 -1.19
CA TYR A 76 0.84 3.63 -2.08
C TYR A 76 1.59 2.42 -1.49
N VAL A 77 1.94 2.44 -0.21
CA VAL A 77 2.58 1.30 0.46
C VAL A 77 1.68 0.06 0.44
N LEU A 78 0.37 0.21 0.69
CA LEU A 78 -0.60 -0.90 0.62
C LEU A 78 -0.68 -1.50 -0.79
N LEU A 79 -0.70 -0.65 -1.82
CA LEU A 79 -0.71 -1.10 -3.21
C LEU A 79 0.56 -1.88 -3.57
N ARG A 80 1.74 -1.48 -3.04
CA ARG A 80 2.98 -2.26 -3.21
C ARG A 80 2.88 -3.65 -2.58
N ILE A 81 2.40 -3.73 -1.34
CA ILE A 81 2.16 -5.00 -0.64
C ILE A 81 1.21 -5.90 -1.48
N MET A 82 0.09 -5.34 -1.94
CA MET A 82 -0.90 -6.08 -2.72
C MET A 82 -0.31 -6.63 -4.02
N ARG A 83 0.50 -5.84 -4.75
CA ARG A 83 1.20 -6.31 -5.95
C ARG A 83 2.13 -7.49 -5.65
N LYS A 84 2.82 -7.47 -4.51
CA LYS A 84 3.69 -8.58 -4.08
C LYS A 84 2.88 -9.84 -3.76
N ILE A 85 1.75 -9.71 -3.07
CA ILE A 85 0.84 -10.82 -2.76
C ILE A 85 0.27 -11.44 -4.03
N VAL A 86 -0.24 -10.62 -4.96
CA VAL A 86 -0.80 -11.11 -6.25
C VAL A 86 0.28 -11.82 -7.08
N LYS A 87 1.50 -11.26 -7.12
CA LYS A 87 2.65 -11.86 -7.81
C LYS A 87 3.10 -13.16 -7.16
N GLY A 88 3.09 -13.24 -5.83
CA GLY A 88 3.39 -14.45 -5.07
C GLY A 88 2.35 -15.55 -5.31
N LYS A 89 1.06 -15.21 -5.19
CA LYS A 89 -0.07 -16.12 -5.49
C LYS A 89 0.00 -16.68 -6.91
N GLY A 90 0.35 -15.85 -7.90
CA GLY A 90 0.47 -16.27 -9.29
C GLY A 90 1.58 -17.30 -9.55
N LYS A 91 2.57 -17.41 -8.65
CA LYS A 91 3.67 -18.36 -8.71
C LYS A 91 3.46 -19.62 -7.85
N CYS A 92 2.44 -19.62 -7.00
CA CYS A 92 2.16 -20.68 -6.05
C CYS A 92 1.38 -21.82 -6.74
N ASP A 93 1.82 -23.07 -6.55
CA ASP A 93 1.14 -24.24 -7.11
C ASP A 93 -0.17 -24.49 -6.36
N ARG A 94 -1.29 -24.37 -7.09
CA ARG A 94 -2.64 -24.49 -6.54
C ARG A 94 -2.99 -25.89 -6.06
N GLN A 95 -2.18 -26.90 -6.40
CA GLN A 95 -2.45 -28.31 -6.09
C GLN A 95 -1.81 -28.78 -4.77
N ALA A 96 -0.92 -28.00 -4.16
CA ALA A 96 -0.31 -28.34 -2.89
C ALA A 96 -1.26 -28.01 -1.72
N VAL A 97 -1.48 -29.00 -0.84
CA VAL A 97 -2.39 -28.89 0.32
C VAL A 97 -1.91 -27.86 1.35
N ASP A 98 -0.62 -27.49 1.32
CA ASP A 98 0.01 -26.49 2.20
C ASP A 98 0.76 -25.41 1.40
N ALA A 99 0.19 -25.00 0.26
CA ALA A 99 0.85 -24.05 -0.62
C ALA A 99 1.06 -22.71 0.10
N GLU A 100 2.31 -22.33 0.31
CA GLU A 100 2.71 -21.03 0.83
C GLU A 100 3.66 -20.32 -0.14
N PHE A 101 3.75 -19.01 -0.01
CA PHE A 101 4.74 -18.23 -0.75
C PHE A 101 5.29 -17.11 0.11
N VAL A 102 6.56 -16.79 -0.15
CA VAL A 102 7.28 -15.74 0.56
C VAL A 102 7.17 -14.44 -0.21
N ILE A 103 6.83 -13.36 0.50
CA ILE A 103 6.98 -12.00 -0.01
C ILE A 103 8.07 -11.26 0.77
N GLU A 104 8.89 -10.50 0.06
CA GLU A 104 9.90 -9.61 0.64
C GLU A 104 9.30 -8.23 0.87
N LEU A 105 9.50 -7.67 2.05
CA LEU A 105 8.96 -6.38 2.47
C LEU A 105 10.09 -5.42 2.81
N ASP A 106 10.00 -4.20 2.30
CA ASP A 106 10.83 -3.09 2.77
C ASP A 106 10.43 -2.64 4.19
N GLY A 107 11.16 -1.68 4.75
CA GLY A 107 10.90 -1.20 6.12
C GLY A 107 9.49 -0.61 6.32
N GLU A 108 8.96 0.11 5.33
CA GLU A 108 7.62 0.72 5.42
C GLU A 108 6.53 -0.33 5.27
N GLU A 109 6.69 -1.22 4.29
CA GLU A 109 5.78 -2.31 4.03
C GLU A 109 5.73 -3.28 5.22
N SER A 110 6.88 -3.61 5.82
CA SER A 110 6.97 -4.51 6.97
C SER A 110 6.21 -3.96 8.18
N LYS A 111 6.37 -2.67 8.46
CA LYS A 111 5.66 -1.99 9.55
C LYS A 111 4.14 -2.05 9.31
N LEU A 112 3.71 -1.62 8.13
CA LEU A 112 2.28 -1.55 7.81
C LEU A 112 1.63 -2.93 7.75
N PHE A 113 2.36 -3.92 7.21
CA PHE A 113 1.89 -5.29 7.14
C PHE A 113 1.67 -5.89 8.54
N LYS A 114 2.60 -5.66 9.46
CA LYS A 114 2.47 -6.12 10.86
C LYS A 114 1.28 -5.46 11.56
N GLU A 115 1.11 -4.16 11.39
CA GLU A 115 -0.01 -3.42 11.99
C GLU A 115 -1.38 -3.92 11.49
N MET A 116 -1.48 -4.31 10.22
CA MET A 116 -2.77 -4.61 9.58
C MET A 116 -3.10 -6.11 9.47
N PHE A 117 -2.09 -6.97 9.30
CA PHE A 117 -2.31 -8.36 8.90
C PHE A 117 -1.66 -9.39 9.82
N ALA A 118 -0.87 -9.00 10.82
CA ALA A 118 -0.20 -9.96 11.71
C ALA A 118 -1.16 -10.92 12.43
N GLU A 119 -2.39 -10.48 12.71
CA GLU A 119 -3.41 -11.33 13.33
C GLU A 119 -4.03 -12.36 12.37
N LEU A 120 -3.99 -12.11 11.05
CA LEU A 120 -4.54 -13.03 10.05
C LEU A 120 -3.61 -14.22 9.76
N LEU A 121 -2.34 -14.10 10.15
CA LEU A 121 -1.30 -15.10 9.96
C LEU A 121 -1.00 -15.92 11.24
N LYS A 122 -1.80 -15.74 12.29
CA LYS A 122 -1.79 -16.60 13.48
C LYS A 122 -2.76 -17.76 13.31
#